data_AF-A0A671VAI4-F1
#
_entry.id   AF-A0A671VAI4-F1
#
_cell.length_a   1.000
_cell.length_b   1.000
_cell.length_c   1.000
_cell.angle_alpha   90.00
_cell.angle_beta   90.00
_cell.angle_gamma   90.00
#
_symmetry.space_group_name_H-M   'P 1'
#
loop_
_entity.id
_entity.type
_entity.pdbx_description
1 polymer ?
#
loop_
_entity_poly.entity_id
_entity_poly.type
_entity_poly.pdbx_seq_one_letter_code
_entity_poly.pdbx_strand_id
1 'polypeptide(L)' 'MQRRPIEVLCKQTDKNKMKLCCRSYGRWTESETQKLKEGVRKFGEGNWSKIKSYYSFENRTNINLKDRWRTLKKSKMV' A
#
# COMPACT_ATOMS: atom_id res chain seq x y z
N MET A 1 -7.14 12.72 16.02
CA MET A 1 -6.26 11.56 15.74
C MET A 1 -5.92 11.47 14.24
N GLN A 2 -5.06 12.37 13.76
CA GLN A 2 -4.50 12.29 12.41
C GLN A 2 -3.27 11.36 12.48
N ARG A 3 -3.43 10.06 12.19
CA ARG A 3 -2.27 9.17 12.12
C ARG A 3 -1.32 9.67 11.01
N ARG A 4 -0.03 9.77 11.37
CA ARG A 4 1.02 10.44 10.61
C ARG A 4 1.29 9.76 9.25
N PRO A 5 1.68 10.51 8.20
CA PRO A 5 1.93 9.95 6.88
C PRO A 5 3.19 9.07 6.89
N ILE A 6 3.09 7.81 6.48
CA ILE A 6 4.22 6.88 6.36
C ILE A 6 4.84 6.97 4.95
N GLU A 7 5.02 8.17 4.40
CA GLU A 7 5.79 8.34 3.16
C GLU A 7 6.58 9.66 3.22
N VAL A 8 7.83 9.58 3.66
CA VAL A 8 8.89 10.49 3.21
C VAL A 8 9.77 9.67 2.27
N LEU A 9 9.82 10.11 1.03
CA LEU A 9 10.42 9.45 -0.11
C LEU A 9 11.90 9.14 0.12
N CYS A 10 12.37 8.01 -0.42
CA CYS A 10 13.71 7.98 -1.00
C CYS A 10 13.54 7.67 -2.48
N LYS A 11 13.72 8.70 -3.32
CA LYS A 11 13.78 8.57 -4.77
C LYS A 11 15.14 8.00 -5.14
N GLN A 12 15.12 7.07 -6.10
CA GLN A 12 16.19 6.70 -7.04
C GLN A 12 17.34 5.79 -6.54
N THR A 13 17.45 4.67 -7.28
CA THR A 13 18.65 3.91 -7.68
C THR A 13 19.72 3.61 -6.63
N ASP A 14 19.79 2.34 -6.17
CA ASP A 14 21.01 1.50 -6.19
C ASP A 14 20.77 0.12 -5.53
N LYS A 15 21.13 -0.96 -6.25
CA LYS A 15 20.72 -2.36 -5.97
C LYS A 15 21.44 -3.06 -4.80
N ASN A 16 22.27 -2.39 -3.99
CA ASN A 16 23.24 -3.11 -3.13
C ASN A 16 23.20 -2.81 -1.61
N LYS A 17 22.18 -2.16 -1.03
CA LYS A 17 22.23 -1.83 0.41
C LYS A 17 20.86 -1.71 1.11
N MET A 18 20.08 -2.80 1.13
CA MET A 18 18.82 -2.87 1.90
C MET A 18 18.69 -4.16 2.74
N LYS A 19 19.83 -4.71 3.15
CA LYS A 19 19.88 -5.83 4.10
C LYS A 19 19.83 -5.26 5.53
N LEU A 20 18.71 -5.50 6.23
CA LEU A 20 18.59 -5.80 7.68
C LEU A 20 17.63 -5.03 8.62
N CYS A 21 16.87 -3.99 8.25
CA CYS A 21 15.87 -3.43 9.20
C CYS A 21 14.43 -3.26 8.67
N CYS A 22 14.18 -3.53 7.38
CA CYS A 22 12.85 -3.34 6.76
C CYS A 22 12.11 -4.67 6.49
N ARG A 23 12.51 -5.75 7.17
CA ARG A 23 12.26 -7.13 6.71
C ARG A 23 10.89 -7.72 7.09
N SER A 24 10.02 -6.97 7.77
CA SER A 24 8.67 -7.45 8.14
C SER A 24 7.54 -6.50 7.74
N TYR A 25 7.79 -5.19 7.69
CA TYR A 25 6.80 -4.22 7.18
C TYR A 25 7.14 -3.86 5.74
N GLY A 26 6.97 -4.83 4.83
CA GLY A 26 7.35 -4.69 3.43
C GLY A 26 6.84 -3.39 2.82
N ARG A 27 7.69 -2.73 2.01
CA ARG A 27 7.24 -1.64 1.13
C ARG A 27 6.11 -2.17 0.25
N TRP A 28 5.12 -1.33 -0.04
CA TRP A 28 4.08 -1.70 -1.00
C TRP A 28 4.71 -1.94 -2.36
N THR A 29 4.58 -3.17 -2.85
CA THR A 29 5.02 -3.52 -4.20
C THR A 29 4.07 -2.91 -5.23
N GLU A 30 4.54 -2.76 -6.47
CA GLU A 30 3.70 -2.30 -7.57
C GLU A 30 2.54 -3.27 -7.81
N SER A 31 2.77 -4.58 -7.70
CA SER A 31 1.73 -5.61 -7.83
C SER A 31 0.65 -5.46 -6.75
N GLU A 32 1.02 -5.28 -5.48
CA GLU A 32 0.04 -5.02 -4.41
C GLU A 32 -0.72 -3.71 -4.64
N THR A 33 -0.03 -2.67 -5.10
CA THR A 33 -0.64 -1.37 -5.39
C THR A 33 -1.62 -1.45 -6.57
N GLN A 34 -1.29 -2.22 -7.62
CA GLN A 34 -2.18 -2.49 -8.75
C GLN A 34 -3.42 -3.27 -8.31
N LYS A 35 -3.26 -4.34 -7.52
CA LYS A 35 -4.37 -5.09 -6.93
C LYS A 35 -5.28 -4.20 -6.10
N LEU A 36 -4.70 -3.29 -5.30
CA LEU A 36 -5.47 -2.32 -4.53
C LEU A 36 -6.25 -1.35 -5.43
N LYS A 37 -5.61 -0.80 -6.47
CA LYS A 37 -6.27 0.08 -7.45
C LYS A 37 -7.40 -0.63 -8.18
N GLU A 38 -7.16 -1.83 -8.66
CA GLU A 38 -8.17 -2.63 -9.34
C GLU A 38 -9.33 -2.99 -8.41
N GLY A 39 -9.02 -3.38 -7.17
CA GLY A 39 -10.04 -3.65 -6.16
C GLY A 39 -10.88 -2.44 -5.81
N VAL A 40 -10.28 -1.25 -5.69
CA VAL A 40 -11.04 -0.02 -5.47
C VAL A 40 -11.88 0.32 -6.70
N ARG A 41 -11.37 0.11 -7.93
CA ARG A 41 -12.13 0.30 -9.16
C ARG A 41 -13.31 -0.68 -9.28
N LYS A 42 -13.14 -1.93 -8.84
CA LYS A 42 -14.11 -3.03 -8.97
C LYS A 42 -15.16 -3.03 -7.87
N PHE A 43 -14.76 -2.79 -6.62
CA PHE A 43 -15.64 -2.87 -5.44
C PHE A 43 -16.00 -1.50 -4.87
N GLY A 44 -15.29 -0.42 -5.26
CA GLY A 44 -15.47 0.92 -4.69
C GLY A 44 -14.57 1.20 -3.48
N GLU A 45 -14.30 2.48 -3.25
CA GLU A 45 -13.55 2.96 -2.09
C GLU A 45 -14.32 2.64 -0.79
N GLY A 46 -13.65 2.06 0.22
CA GLY A 46 -14.30 1.70 1.49
C GLY A 46 -14.55 0.20 1.67
N ASN A 47 -14.63 -0.57 0.58
CA ASN A 47 -14.85 -2.02 0.62
C ASN A 47 -13.56 -2.84 0.86
N TRP A 48 -12.72 -2.40 1.81
CA TRP A 48 -11.38 -2.96 2.05
C TRP A 48 -11.41 -4.45 2.42
N SER A 49 -12.40 -4.89 3.20
CA SER A 49 -12.55 -6.31 3.55
C SER A 49 -12.79 -7.19 2.33
N LYS A 50 -13.64 -6.72 1.40
CA LYS A 50 -13.92 -7.43 0.13
C LYS A 50 -12.68 -7.45 -0.76
N ILE A 51 -12.02 -6.31 -0.91
CA ILE A 51 -10.76 -6.19 -1.67
C ILE A 51 -9.69 -7.12 -1.09
N LYS A 52 -9.53 -7.14 0.23
CA LYS A 52 -8.56 -8.01 0.91
C LYS A 52 -8.82 -9.48 0.64
N SER A 53 -10.09 -9.89 0.77
CA SER A 53 -10.50 -11.28 0.53
C SER A 53 -10.37 -11.69 -0.93
N TYR A 54 -10.55 -10.76 -1.88
CA TYR A 54 -10.48 -11.05 -3.30
C TYR A 54 -9.04 -11.22 -3.82
N TYR A 55 -8.12 -10.37 -3.35
CA TYR A 55 -6.72 -10.36 -3.83
C TYR A 55 -5.72 -11.08 -2.93
N SER A 56 -6.20 -11.68 -1.82
CA SER A 56 -5.42 -12.38 -0.80
C SER A 56 -4.12 -11.65 -0.43
N PHE A 57 -4.25 -10.50 0.23
CA PHE A 57 -3.07 -9.81 0.75
C PHE A 57 -2.58 -10.50 2.03
N GLU A 58 -1.64 -11.43 1.89
CA GLU A 58 -0.92 -12.03 3.01
C GLU A 58 -0.12 -10.93 3.74
N ASN A 59 -0.24 -10.89 5.06
CA ASN A 59 0.42 -9.91 5.95
C ASN A 59 -0.04 -8.44 5.82
N ARG A 60 -1.11 -8.13 5.06
CA ARG A 60 -1.73 -6.80 5.08
C ARG A 60 -3.10 -6.83 5.73
N THR A 61 -3.37 -5.85 6.60
CA THR A 61 -4.70 -5.66 7.19
C THR A 61 -5.51 -4.65 6.38
N ASN A 62 -6.83 -4.66 6.57
CA ASN A 62 -7.73 -3.66 5.97
C ASN A 62 -7.30 -2.22 6.28
N ILE A 63 -6.66 -2.00 7.44
CA ILE A 63 -6.11 -0.71 7.85
C ILE A 63 -4.95 -0.30 6.94
N ASN A 64 -4.04 -1.24 6.62
CA ASN A 64 -2.94 -0.99 5.69
C ASN A 64 -3.45 -0.56 4.32
N LEU A 65 -4.47 -1.24 3.79
CA LEU A 65 -5.06 -0.95 2.47
C LEU A 65 -5.67 0.46 2.45
N LYS A 66 -6.43 0.82 3.50
CA LYS A 66 -7.01 2.15 3.65
C LYS A 66 -5.93 3.23 3.71
N ASP A 67 -4.88 3.01 4.51
CA ASP A 67 -3.80 3.98 4.67
C ASP A 67 -3.03 4.17 3.36
N ARG A 68 -2.70 3.08 2.67
CA ARG A 68 -2.05 3.13 1.35
C ARG A 68 -2.88 3.89 0.33
N TRP A 69 -4.18 3.64 0.27
CA TRP A 69 -5.07 4.34 -0.65
C TRP A 69 -5.10 5.85 -0.40
N ARG A 70 -5.13 6.28 0.88
CA ARG A 70 -5.05 7.70 1.23
C ARG A 70 -3.74 8.33 0.77
N THR A 71 -2.61 7.64 0.90
CA THR A 71 -1.33 8.18 0.44
C THR A 71 -1.26 8.23 -1.09
N LEU A 72 -1.82 7.25 -1.81
CA LEU A 72 -1.93 7.30 -3.28
C LEU A 72 -2.73 8.52 -3.76
N LYS A 73 -3.87 8.81 -3.12
CA LYS A 73 -4.68 10.01 -3.42
C LYS A 73 -3.92 11.30 -3.09
N LYS A 74 -3.23 11.35 -1.94
CA LYS A 74 -2.44 12.52 -1.53
C LYS A 74 -1.27 12.81 -2.50
N SER A 75 -0.68 11.76 -3.05
CA SER A 75 0.41 11.84 -4.01
C SER A 75 -0.07 12.06 -5.46
N LYS A 76 -1.38 12.30 -5.70
CA LYS A 76 -1.99 12.46 -7.04
C LYS A 76 -1.69 11.29 -8.01
N MET A 77 -1.55 10.08 -7.49
CA MET A 77 -1.27 8.87 -8.29
C MET A 77 -2.54 8.06 -8.65
N VAL A 78 -3.70 8.63 -8.35
CA VAL A 78 -5.08 8.19 -8.62
C VAL A 78 -5.94 9.45 -8.75
#